data_AF-A0AAC9F6L0-F1
#
_entry.id   AF-A0AAC9F6L0-F1
#
_cell.length_a   1.000
_cell.length_b   1.000
_cell.length_c   1.000
_cell.angle_alpha   90.00
_cell.angle_beta   90.00
_cell.angle_gamma   90.00
#
_symmetry.space_group_name_H-M   'P 1'
#
loop_
_entity.id
_entity.type
_entity.pdbx_description
1 polymer ?
#
loop_
_entity_poly.entity_id
_entity_poly.type
_entity_poly.pdbx_seq_one_letter_code
_entity_poly.pdbx_strand_id
1 'polypeptide(L)'
;MTEELIFMTSNAEKTGNVMPLLHQIRHALSQLIERQEQTTIDLRRLPLSASEEAQLEAFLGHGEVKADIQALGDTVLIESRYAGVWLEIHYNEDVEIMGKYVHICTCPPIIKSQPEDMVLSLSNIVSDIHSLSHQSSDETAKED
;
A
#
# COMPACT_ATOMS: atom_id res chain seq x y z
N MET A 1 -40.91 -22.65 29.25
CA MET A 1 -41.13 -21.99 27.95
C MET A 1 -39.77 -21.56 27.48
N THR A 2 -39.22 -22.36 26.58
CA THR A 2 -37.85 -22.28 26.05
C THR A 2 -37.71 -21.11 25.08
N GLU A 3 -36.58 -20.45 25.21
CA GLU A 3 -36.10 -19.31 24.42
C GLU A 3 -36.03 -19.65 22.93
N GLU A 4 -36.71 -18.88 22.08
CA GLU A 4 -36.41 -18.85 20.64
C GLU A 4 -35.35 -17.79 20.39
N LEU A 5 -34.11 -18.25 20.52
CA LEU A 5 -32.92 -17.65 19.93
C LEU A 5 -33.12 -17.66 18.40
N ILE A 6 -33.56 -16.54 17.82
CA ILE A 6 -33.66 -16.41 16.37
C ILE A 6 -32.25 -16.50 15.81
N PHE A 7 -32.04 -17.62 15.13
CA PHE A 7 -30.85 -18.09 14.48
C PHE A 7 -30.23 -16.99 13.59
N MET A 8 -28.96 -16.68 13.87
CA MET A 8 -28.08 -15.99 12.95
C MET A 8 -27.95 -16.82 11.65
N THR A 9 -28.79 -16.54 10.66
CA THR A 9 -28.55 -16.98 9.28
C THR A 9 -27.98 -15.83 8.49
N SER A 10 -26.65 -15.89 8.37
CA SER A 10 -25.83 -15.36 7.29
C SER A 10 -26.54 -15.38 5.95
N ASN A 11 -26.90 -14.20 5.45
CA ASN A 11 -26.93 -13.96 4.00
C ASN A 11 -26.47 -12.52 3.78
N ALA A 12 -25.15 -12.32 3.85
CA ALA A 12 -24.55 -11.12 3.29
C ALA A 12 -24.81 -11.19 1.78
N GLU A 13 -25.89 -10.55 1.34
CA GLU A 13 -26.26 -10.49 -0.07
C GLU A 13 -25.07 -9.93 -0.85
N LYS A 14 -24.56 -10.72 -1.81
CA LYS A 14 -23.52 -10.27 -2.74
C LYS A 14 -24.06 -9.02 -3.44
N THR A 15 -23.38 -7.89 -3.30
CA THR A 15 -23.80 -6.64 -3.95
C THR A 15 -23.61 -6.71 -5.46
N GLY A 16 -22.87 -7.70 -5.95
CA GLY A 16 -22.61 -7.93 -7.37
C GLY A 16 -21.51 -7.03 -7.91
N ASN A 17 -20.81 -6.29 -7.05
CA ASN A 17 -19.86 -5.24 -7.44
C ASN A 17 -18.46 -5.76 -7.77
N VAL A 18 -18.15 -7.02 -7.47
CA VAL A 18 -16.84 -7.61 -7.79
C VAL A 18 -16.58 -7.63 -9.30
N MET A 19 -17.52 -8.12 -10.11
CA MET A 19 -17.32 -8.23 -11.56
C MET A 19 -17.16 -6.86 -12.26
N PRO A 20 -17.99 -5.84 -11.97
CA PRO A 20 -17.75 -4.48 -12.44
C PRO A 20 -16.36 -3.94 -12.06
N LEU A 21 -15.92 -4.18 -10.82
CA LEU A 21 -14.61 -3.74 -10.35
C LEU A 21 -13.47 -4.43 -11.11
N LEU A 22 -13.56 -5.74 -11.37
CA LEU A 22 -12.56 -6.45 -12.19
C LEU A 22 -12.51 -5.92 -13.63
N HIS A 23 -13.66 -5.58 -14.22
CA HIS A 23 -13.70 -4.93 -15.52
C HIS A 23 -13.10 -3.53 -15.51
N GLN A 24 -13.29 -2.77 -14.42
CA GLN A 24 -12.67 -1.47 -14.24
C GLN A 24 -11.15 -1.59 -14.14
N ILE A 25 -10.63 -2.53 -13.35
CA ILE A 25 -9.19 -2.81 -13.23
C ILE A 25 -8.60 -3.19 -14.60
N ARG A 26 -9.26 -4.10 -15.33
CA ARG A 26 -8.85 -4.48 -16.69
C ARG A 26 -8.77 -3.26 -17.62
N HIS A 27 -9.80 -2.41 -17.60
CA HIS A 27 -9.84 -1.23 -18.46
C HIS A 27 -8.73 -0.23 -18.09
N ALA A 28 -8.58 0.06 -16.79
CA ALA A 28 -7.54 0.94 -16.27
C ALA A 28 -6.14 0.43 -16.64
N LEU A 29 -5.91 -0.88 -16.62
CA LEU A 29 -4.63 -1.46 -17.01
C LEU A 29 -4.34 -1.28 -18.50
N SER A 30 -5.36 -1.40 -19.36
CA SER A 30 -5.24 -1.07 -20.79
C SER A 30 -4.85 0.40 -20.96
N GLN A 31 -5.46 1.31 -20.21
CA GLN A 31 -5.14 2.74 -20.27
C GLN A 31 -3.74 3.06 -19.76
N LEU A 32 -3.28 2.37 -18.71
CA LEU A 32 -1.90 2.50 -18.23
C LEU A 32 -0.90 2.11 -19.34
N ILE A 33 -1.15 1.01 -20.05
CA ILE A 33 -0.25 0.55 -21.13
C ILE A 33 -0.26 1.53 -22.30
N GLU A 34 -1.44 1.94 -22.77
CA GLU A 34 -1.60 2.76 -23.96
C GLU A 34 -1.22 4.24 -23.73
N ARG A 35 -1.49 4.77 -22.54
CA ARG A 35 -1.44 6.22 -22.25
C ARG A 35 -0.58 6.59 -21.07
N GLN A 36 -0.03 5.61 -20.34
CA GLN A 36 0.67 5.82 -19.07
C GLN A 36 -0.21 6.51 -18.01
N GLU A 37 -1.53 6.36 -18.14
CA GLU A 37 -2.51 6.95 -17.24
C GLU A 37 -2.68 6.04 -16.01
N GLN A 38 -2.35 6.58 -14.84
CA GLN A 38 -2.50 5.86 -13.58
C GLN A 38 -3.91 6.02 -13.04
N THR A 39 -4.44 4.96 -12.43
CA THR A 39 -5.77 4.96 -11.84
C THR A 39 -5.71 4.45 -10.40
N THR A 40 -6.45 5.08 -9.51
CA THR A 40 -6.67 4.60 -8.14
C THR A 40 -8.16 4.34 -7.94
N ILE A 41 -8.50 3.16 -7.44
CA ILE A 41 -9.86 2.77 -7.12
C ILE A 41 -9.99 2.65 -5.61
N ASP A 42 -10.89 3.43 -5.02
CA ASP A 42 -11.20 3.38 -3.59
C ASP A 42 -12.24 2.29 -3.32
N LEU A 43 -11.80 1.20 -2.66
CA LEU A 43 -12.67 0.07 -2.34
C LEU A 43 -13.65 0.39 -1.21
N ARG A 44 -13.35 1.38 -0.37
CA ARG A 44 -14.22 1.77 0.75
C ARG A 44 -15.41 2.60 0.29
N ARG A 45 -15.31 3.24 -0.87
CA ARG A 45 -16.44 3.95 -1.51
C ARG A 45 -17.40 3.03 -2.26
N LEU A 46 -17.07 1.76 -2.41
CA LEU A 46 -17.92 0.76 -3.04
C LEU A 46 -18.61 -0.09 -1.95
N PRO A 47 -19.92 -0.37 -2.07
CA PRO A 47 -20.57 -1.32 -1.17
C PRO A 47 -20.12 -2.72 -1.56
N LEU A 48 -19.13 -3.25 -0.83
CA LEU A 48 -18.66 -4.63 -0.93
C LEU A 48 -18.99 -5.36 0.36
N SER A 49 -19.58 -6.54 0.25
CA SER A 49 -19.68 -7.45 1.40
C SER A 49 -18.31 -8.03 1.75
N ALA A 50 -18.13 -8.52 2.98
CA ALA A 50 -16.88 -9.16 3.39
C ALA A 50 -16.50 -10.36 2.49
N SER A 51 -17.48 -11.12 1.98
CA SER A 51 -17.24 -12.22 1.04
C SER A 51 -16.74 -11.72 -0.32
N GLU A 52 -17.18 -10.55 -0.76
CA GLU A 52 -16.77 -9.96 -2.03
C GLU A 52 -15.38 -9.34 -1.94
N GLU A 53 -15.03 -8.73 -0.80
CA GLU A 53 -13.67 -8.30 -0.53
C GLU A 53 -12.70 -9.49 -0.54
N ALA A 54 -13.03 -10.58 0.18
CA ALA A 54 -12.22 -11.79 0.17
C ALA A 54 -12.11 -12.41 -1.23
N GLN A 55 -13.19 -12.39 -2.01
CA GLN A 55 -13.18 -12.86 -3.40
C GLN A 55 -12.27 -11.99 -4.28
N LEU A 56 -12.32 -10.66 -4.12
CA LEU A 56 -11.46 -9.72 -4.84
C LEU A 56 -9.99 -9.93 -4.48
N GLU A 57 -9.67 -10.00 -3.20
CA GLU A 57 -8.30 -10.25 -2.73
C GLU A 57 -7.77 -11.59 -3.21
N ALA A 58 -8.57 -12.65 -3.13
CA ALA A 58 -8.20 -13.95 -3.66
C ALA A 58 -8.00 -13.90 -5.18
N PHE A 59 -8.79 -13.09 -5.90
CA PHE A 59 -8.61 -12.88 -7.34
C PHE A 59 -7.33 -12.10 -7.66
N LEU A 60 -7.04 -11.01 -6.95
CA LEU A 60 -5.80 -10.25 -7.12
C LEU A 60 -4.59 -11.09 -6.75
N GLY A 61 -4.67 -11.88 -5.67
CA GLY A 61 -3.55 -12.65 -5.15
C GLY A 61 -2.36 -11.76 -4.78
N HIS A 62 -1.19 -12.38 -4.68
CA HIS A 62 0.07 -11.69 -4.38
C HIS A 62 1.08 -11.96 -5.50
N GLY A 63 1.75 -10.90 -5.92
CA GLY A 63 2.86 -10.90 -6.85
C GLY A 63 4.19 -10.96 -6.12
N GLU A 64 5.19 -10.29 -6.69
CA GLU A 64 6.57 -10.37 -6.25
C GLU A 64 6.91 -9.34 -5.18
N VAL A 65 6.20 -8.21 -5.16
CA VAL A 65 6.55 -7.05 -4.34
C VAL A 65 5.55 -6.85 -3.20
N LYS A 66 6.08 -6.68 -1.99
CA LYS A 66 5.35 -6.20 -0.81
C LYS A 66 6.20 -5.10 -0.15
N ALA A 67 5.55 -4.01 0.25
CA ALA A 67 6.14 -2.95 1.03
C ALA A 67 5.30 -2.70 2.28
N ASP A 68 5.98 -2.62 3.43
CA ASP A 68 5.41 -2.21 4.71
C ASP A 68 5.96 -0.81 5.01
N ILE A 69 5.06 0.16 5.18
CA ILE A 69 5.37 1.58 5.34
C ILE A 69 4.90 2.01 6.73
N GLN A 70 5.84 2.46 7.55
CA GLN A 70 5.58 2.87 8.93
C GLN A 70 5.59 4.40 9.00
N ALA A 71 4.42 5.02 8.82
CA ALA A 71 4.31 6.48 8.82
C ALA A 71 2.93 6.93 9.31
N LEU A 72 2.84 7.43 10.56
CA LEU A 72 1.59 7.91 11.18
C LEU A 72 0.40 6.97 10.91
N GLY A 73 0.60 5.69 11.20
CA GLY A 73 -0.26 4.58 10.77
C GLY A 73 0.51 3.63 9.83
N ASP A 74 0.26 2.33 9.97
CA ASP A 74 0.90 1.36 9.09
C ASP A 74 0.20 1.34 7.74
N THR A 75 0.96 1.32 6.65
CA THR A 75 0.44 1.11 5.30
C THR A 75 1.10 -0.11 4.69
N VAL A 76 0.28 -1.03 4.19
CA VAL A 76 0.72 -2.23 3.50
C VAL A 76 0.38 -2.11 2.04
N LEU A 77 1.39 -2.22 1.19
CA LEU A 77 1.26 -2.17 -0.25
C LEU A 77 1.73 -3.49 -0.84
N ILE A 78 0.89 -4.13 -1.66
CA ILE A 78 1.18 -5.44 -2.23
C ILE A 78 0.91 -5.39 -3.73
N GLU A 79 1.91 -5.77 -4.54
CA GLU A 79 1.65 -6.05 -5.94
C GLU A 79 0.80 -7.31 -6.04
N SER A 80 -0.23 -7.28 -6.89
CA SER A 80 -1.06 -8.46 -7.14
C SER A 80 -0.32 -9.45 -8.05
N ARG A 81 -0.92 -10.61 -8.32
CA ARG A 81 -0.39 -11.55 -9.33
C ARG A 81 -0.36 -10.95 -10.76
N TYR A 82 -1.02 -9.82 -10.95
CA TYR A 82 -1.08 -9.07 -12.20
C TYR A 82 -0.20 -7.82 -12.07
N ALA A 83 0.91 -7.80 -12.81
CA ALA A 83 1.86 -6.70 -12.79
C ALA A 83 1.20 -5.35 -13.10
N GLY A 84 1.57 -4.33 -12.32
CA GLY A 84 0.98 -3.00 -12.43
C GLY A 84 -0.39 -2.84 -11.77
N VAL A 85 -0.90 -3.87 -11.08
CA VAL A 85 -2.09 -3.79 -10.21
C VAL A 85 -1.65 -4.04 -8.77
N TRP A 86 -1.91 -3.07 -7.90
CA TRP A 86 -1.44 -3.03 -6.52
C TRP A 86 -2.61 -2.88 -5.55
N LEU A 87 -2.53 -3.56 -4.42
CA LEU A 87 -3.45 -3.39 -3.29
C LEU A 87 -2.75 -2.58 -2.20
N GLU A 88 -3.35 -1.47 -1.80
CA GLU A 88 -2.89 -0.61 -0.71
C GLU A 88 -3.90 -0.67 0.44
N ILE A 89 -3.42 -0.91 1.65
CA ILE A 89 -4.23 -0.98 2.86
C ILE A 89 -3.59 -0.05 3.90
N HIS A 90 -4.34 0.94 4.34
CA HIS A 90 -3.93 1.86 5.40
C HIS A 90 -4.62 1.51 6.71
N TYR A 91 -3.81 1.45 7.75
CA TYR A 91 -4.23 1.25 9.12
C TYR A 91 -4.07 2.55 9.91
N ASN A 92 -4.97 2.80 10.87
CA ASN A 92 -4.70 3.77 11.93
C ASN A 92 -3.81 3.17 13.03
N GLU A 93 -3.54 3.94 14.07
CA GLU A 93 -2.76 3.52 15.25
C GLU A 93 -3.43 2.36 16.02
N ASP A 94 -4.75 2.19 15.88
CA ASP A 94 -5.54 1.11 16.50
C ASP A 94 -5.63 -0.16 15.62
N VAL A 95 -4.87 -0.23 14.51
CA VAL A 95 -4.85 -1.36 13.56
C VAL A 95 -6.20 -1.58 12.85
N GLU A 96 -7.02 -0.55 12.78
CA GLU A 96 -8.26 -0.55 11.99
C GLU A 96 -7.99 -0.06 10.57
N ILE A 97 -8.65 -0.67 9.58
CA ILE A 97 -8.50 -0.28 8.17
C ILE A 97 -9.18 1.07 7.94
N MET A 98 -8.36 2.11 7.78
CA MET A 98 -8.80 3.46 7.43
C MET A 98 -9.05 3.62 5.93
N GLY A 99 -8.27 2.93 5.12
CA GLY A 99 -8.29 3.07 3.66
C GLY A 99 -7.90 1.77 2.98
N LYS A 100 -8.52 1.51 1.83
CA LYS A 100 -8.20 0.33 1.01
C LYS A 100 -8.40 0.65 -0.46
N TYR A 101 -7.33 0.53 -1.22
CA TYR A 101 -7.25 1.04 -2.58
C TYR A 101 -6.65 0.01 -3.52
N VAL A 102 -7.09 0.03 -4.78
CA VAL A 102 -6.41 -0.66 -5.88
C VAL A 102 -5.76 0.37 -6.77
N HIS A 103 -4.45 0.32 -6.91
CA HIS A 103 -3.69 1.19 -7.79
C HIS A 103 -3.34 0.44 -9.07
N ILE A 104 -3.59 1.09 -10.20
CA ILE A 104 -3.17 0.65 -11.51
C ILE A 104 -2.07 1.59 -11.97
N CYS A 105 -0.82 1.19 -11.72
CA CYS A 105 0.36 2.00 -11.98
C CYS A 105 1.62 1.12 -12.05
N THR A 106 2.69 1.64 -12.66
CA THR A 106 3.98 0.95 -12.73
C THR A 106 4.72 0.92 -11.39
N CYS A 107 4.48 1.91 -10.54
CA CYS A 107 5.08 2.04 -9.22
C CYS A 107 4.21 3.01 -8.39
N PRO A 108 3.62 2.55 -7.27
CA PRO A 108 2.77 3.38 -6.42
C PRO A 108 3.51 4.64 -5.93
N PRO A 109 2.87 5.82 -5.96
CA PRO A 109 3.55 7.06 -5.56
C PRO A 109 4.05 7.07 -4.12
N ILE A 110 3.37 6.38 -3.20
CA ILE A 110 3.69 6.39 -1.77
C ILE A 110 5.07 5.83 -1.43
N ILE A 111 5.61 4.93 -2.26
CA ILE A 111 6.95 4.36 -2.06
C ILE A 111 8.07 5.20 -2.68
N LYS A 112 7.75 6.26 -3.43
CA LYS A 112 8.76 7.12 -4.05
C LYS A 112 9.28 8.12 -3.02
N SER A 113 10.60 8.18 -2.89
CA SER A 113 11.26 9.22 -2.08
C SER A 113 10.93 10.60 -2.63
N GLN A 114 10.59 11.52 -1.73
CA GLN A 114 10.29 12.90 -2.10
C GLN A 114 11.59 13.64 -2.44
N PRO A 115 11.61 14.48 -3.49
CA PRO A 115 12.81 15.23 -3.89
C PRO A 115 13.41 16.06 -2.75
N GLU A 116 12.58 16.66 -1.91
CA GLU A 116 13.00 17.50 -0.79
C GLU A 116 13.76 16.68 0.26
N ASP A 117 13.25 15.49 0.60
CA ASP A 117 13.89 14.58 1.54
C ASP A 117 15.23 14.07 1.01
N MET A 118 15.35 13.86 -0.31
CA MET A 118 16.62 13.48 -0.93
C MET A 118 17.68 14.59 -0.83
N VAL A 119 17.28 15.87 -1.00
CA VAL A 119 18.17 17.02 -0.83
C VAL A 119 18.65 17.16 0.62
N LEU A 120 17.72 16.98 1.58
CA LEU A 120 18.07 16.96 3.00
C LEU A 120 19.03 15.81 3.33
N SER A 121 18.75 14.62 2.81
CA SER A 121 19.59 13.44 3.00
C SER A 121 21.01 13.66 2.48
N LEU A 122 21.17 14.26 1.29
CA LEU A 122 22.48 14.59 0.75
C LEU A 122 23.25 15.55 1.67
N SER A 123 22.57 16.58 2.18
CA SER A 123 23.18 17.57 3.09
C SER A 123 23.65 16.89 4.39
N ASN A 124 22.83 16.00 4.95
CA ASN A 124 23.17 15.23 6.15
C ASN A 124 24.39 14.32 5.91
N ILE A 125 24.40 13.57 4.79
CA ILE A 125 25.52 12.69 4.44
C ILE A 125 26.83 13.48 4.32
N VAL A 126 26.81 14.66 3.70
CA VAL A 126 28.01 15.51 3.57
C VAL A 126 28.50 15.97 4.95
N SER A 127 27.59 16.37 5.84
CA SER A 127 27.90 16.76 7.22
C SER A 127 28.50 15.60 8.03
N ASP A 128 27.92 14.39 7.89
CA ASP A 128 28.37 13.19 8.58
C ASP A 128 29.75 12.76 8.11
N ILE A 129 30.02 12.80 6.79
CA ILE A 129 31.36 12.50 6.23
C ILE A 129 32.42 13.46 6.79
N HIS A 130 32.11 14.75 6.89
CA HIS A 130 33.05 15.74 7.45
C HIS A 130 33.32 15.50 8.95
N SER A 131 32.30 15.09 9.69
CA SER A 131 32.41 14.78 11.12
C SER A 131 33.29 13.54 11.35
N LEU A 132 33.14 12.50 10.52
CA LEU A 132 33.92 11.27 10.59
C LEU A 132 35.41 11.48 10.23
N SER A 133 35.72 12.37 9.27
CA SER A 133 37.10 12.63 8.86
C SER A 133 37.91 13.40 9.92
N HIS A 134 37.27 14.28 10.70
CA HIS A 134 37.93 15.03 11.77
C HIS A 134 38.18 14.17 13.02
N GLN A 135 37.26 13.25 13.36
CA GLN A 135 37.46 12.32 14.48
C GLN A 135 38.65 11.38 14.26
N SER A 136 38.86 10.94 13.02
CA SER A 136 40.01 10.07 12.66
C SER A 136 41.36 10.77 12.78
N SER A 137 41.40 12.12 12.75
CA SER A 137 42.63 12.91 12.85
C SER A 137 43.03 13.19 14.30
N ASP A 138 42.05 13.27 15.21
CA ASP A 138 42.27 13.53 16.64
C ASP A 138 42.65 12.27 17.45
N GLU A 139 42.30 11.07 17.00
CA GLU A 139 42.72 9.82 17.66
C GLU A 139 44.21 9.51 17.42
N THR A 140 44.73 9.79 16.22
CA THR A 140 46.17 9.61 15.91
C THR A 140 47.10 10.59 16.63
N ALA A 141 46.57 11.68 17.19
CA ALA A 141 47.37 12.68 17.91
C ALA A 141 47.47 12.40 19.43
N LYS A 142 46.84 11.33 19.94
CA LYS A 142 46.84 10.96 21.37
C LYS A 142 47.69 9.74 21.72
N GLU A 143 48.38 9.13 20.76
CA GLU A 143 49.24 7.95 20.98
C GLU A 143 50.76 8.25 21.08
N ASP A 144 51.18 9.53 21.10
CA ASP A 144 52.58 9.93 21.37
C ASP A 144 52.77 10.52 22.79
#